data_AF-A0A3S0YG13-F1
#
_entry.id   AF-A0A3S0YG13-F1
#
_cell.length_a   1.000
_cell.length_b   1.000
_cell.length_c   1.000
_cell.angle_alpha   90.00
_cell.angle_beta   90.00
_cell.angle_gamma   90.00
#
_symmetry.space_group_name_H-M   'P 1'
#
loop_
_entity.id
_entity.type
_entity.pdbx_description
1 polymer ?
#
loop_
_entity_poly.entity_id
_entity_poly.type
_entity_poly.pdbx_seq_one_letter_code
_entity_poly.pdbx_strand_id
1 'polypeptide(L)' 'MTVIDDVRALIDRLAPAPICDDCVADRLGLSVRQHANHKTRELAGSNGFERRKDICSMCYGEKLVIRRLK' A
#
# COMPACT_ATOMS: atom_id res chain seq x y z
N MET A 1 9.86 -5.38 -14.66
CA MET A 1 8.92 -5.15 -13.54
C MET A 1 9.09 -3.73 -13.06
N THR A 2 8.00 -3.02 -12.83
CA THR A 2 8.06 -1.64 -12.31
C THR A 2 7.75 -1.63 -10.82
N VAL A 3 8.20 -0.59 -10.12
CA VAL A 3 7.90 -0.41 -8.69
C VAL A 3 6.39 -0.40 -8.41
N ILE A 4 5.56 0.07 -9.36
CA ILE A 4 4.10 0.05 -9.19
C ILE A 4 3.52 -1.37 -9.27
N ASP A 5 4.10 -2.25 -10.10
CA ASP A 5 3.70 -3.66 -10.15
C ASP A 5 4.03 -4.38 -8.85
N ASP A 6 5.18 -4.08 -8.23
CA ASP A 6 5.61 -4.66 -6.96
C ASP A 6 4.72 -4.22 -5.80
N VAL A 7 4.38 -2.93 -5.75
CA VAL A 7 3.40 -2.39 -4.78
C VAL A 7 2.05 -3.05 -4.95
N ARG A 8 1.56 -3.18 -6.19
CA ARG A 8 0.28 -3.84 -6.48
C ARG A 8 0.31 -5.31 -6.03
N ALA A 9 1.33 -6.05 -6.41
CA ALA A 9 1.48 -7.46 -6.05
C ALA A 9 1.56 -7.67 -4.52
N LEU A 10 2.21 -6.77 -3.78
CA LEU A 10 2.24 -6.81 -2.32
C LEU A 10 0.84 -6.62 -1.74
N ILE A 11 0.11 -5.58 -2.16
CA ILE A 11 -1.23 -5.28 -1.63
C ILE A 11 -2.23 -6.37 -2.03
N ASP A 12 -2.10 -6.94 -3.23
CA ASP A 12 -2.94 -8.06 -3.70
C ASP A 12 -2.78 -9.30 -2.83
N ARG A 13 -1.54 -9.62 -2.42
CA ARG A 13 -1.26 -10.75 -1.52
C ARG A 13 -1.82 -10.53 -0.11
N LEU A 14 -1.91 -9.27 0.32
CA LEU A 14 -2.47 -8.91 1.63
C LEU A 14 -4.00 -8.80 1.60
N ALA A 15 -4.62 -8.68 0.43
CA ALA A 15 -6.05 -8.43 0.31
C ALA A 15 -6.91 -9.47 1.07
N PRO A 16 -7.85 -9.03 1.93
CA PRO A 16 -8.37 -7.67 2.08
C PRO A 16 -7.70 -6.81 3.19
N ALA A 17 -6.60 -7.29 3.79
CA ALA A 17 -5.94 -6.60 4.89
C ALA A 17 -5.26 -5.29 4.44
N PRO A 18 -5.43 -4.18 5.19
CA PRO A 18 -4.82 -2.90 4.87
C PRO A 18 -3.35 -2.80 5.28
N ILE A 19 -2.55 -2.04 4.54
CA ILE A 19 -1.14 -1.75 4.82
C ILE A 19 -0.82 -0.26 4.65
N CYS A 20 0.03 0.32 5.50
CA CYS A 20 0.45 1.73 5.38
C CYS A 20 1.67 1.92 4.47
N ASP A 21 1.87 3.14 3.97
CA ASP A 21 2.98 3.49 3.07
C ASP A 21 4.36 3.18 3.65
N ASP A 22 4.53 3.33 4.97
CA ASP A 22 5.80 3.03 5.65
C ASP A 22 6.15 1.54 5.53
N CYS A 23 5.17 0.67 5.80
CA CYS A 23 5.35 -0.77 5.71
C CYS A 23 5.49 -1.24 4.26
N VAL A 24 4.83 -0.57 3.29
CA VAL A 24 5.06 -0.83 1.86
C VAL A 24 6.49 -0.47 1.47
N ALA A 25 6.96 0.70 1.88
CA ALA A 25 8.32 1.16 1.58
C ALA A 25 9.37 0.22 2.18
N ASP A 26 9.21 -0.14 3.45
CA ASP A 26 10.09 -1.07 4.16
C ASP A 26 10.12 -2.45 3.49
N ARG A 27 8.94 -3.01 3.16
CA ARG A 27 8.83 -4.35 2.58
C ARG A 27 9.39 -4.46 1.16
N LEU A 28 9.36 -3.37 0.41
CA LEU A 28 9.87 -3.30 -0.97
C LEU A 28 11.28 -2.70 -1.03
N GLY A 29 11.91 -2.37 0.10
CA GLY A 29 13.22 -1.72 0.13
C GLY A 29 13.23 -0.34 -0.55
N LEU A 30 12.09 0.35 -0.61
CA LEU A 30 12.00 1.69 -1.17
C LEU A 30 12.60 2.69 -0.19
N SER A 31 13.72 3.29 -0.58
CA SER A 31 14.48 4.22 0.24
C SER A 31 13.72 5.50 0.63
N VAL A 32 12.59 5.81 -0.02
CA VAL A 32 11.80 7.02 0.27
C VAL A 32 10.30 6.73 0.29
N ARG A 33 9.64 7.09 1.40
CA ARG A 33 8.18 7.06 1.60
C ARG A 33 7.40 7.76 0.47
N GLN A 34 7.98 8.78 -0.17
CA GLN A 34 7.38 9.50 -1.30
C GLN A 34 7.17 8.60 -2.52
N HIS A 35 8.05 7.63 -2.79
CA HIS A 35 7.84 6.66 -3.88
C HIS A 35 6.63 5.78 -3.59
N ALA A 36 6.52 5.25 -2.36
CA ALA A 36 5.37 4.47 -1.94
C ALA A 36 4.08 5.30 -2.00
N ASN A 37 4.09 6.54 -1.47
CA ASN A 37 2.92 7.42 -1.47
C ASN A 37 2.44 7.76 -2.90
N HIS A 38 3.36 8.10 -3.79
CA HIS A 38 3.04 8.38 -5.19
C HIS A 38 2.38 7.17 -5.86
N LYS A 39 2.95 5.96 -5.72
CA LYS A 39 2.43 4.75 -6.35
C LYS A 39 1.11 4.27 -5.75
N THR A 40 0.95 4.37 -4.45
CA THR A 40 -0.32 4.02 -3.77
C THR A 40 -1.43 5.04 -4.08
N ARG A 41 -1.11 6.32 -4.31
CA ARG A 41 -2.08 7.31 -4.82
C ARG A 41 -2.48 7.02 -6.27
N GLU A 42 -1.51 6.65 -7.10
CA GLU A 42 -1.74 6.24 -8.50
C GLU A 42 -2.69 5.02 -8.57
N LEU A 43 -2.54 4.06 -7.63
CA LEU A 43 -3.43 2.89 -7.53
C LEU A 43 -4.83 3.19 -6.97
N ALA A 44 -4.96 4.15 -6.05
CA ALA A 44 -6.22 4.42 -5.34
C ALA A 44 -7.34 5.02 -6.23
N GLY A 45 -7.03 5.41 -7.48
CA GLY A 45 -7.99 5.98 -8.42
C GLY A 45 -8.56 4.98 -9.44
N SER A 46 -8.00 3.77 -9.55
CA SER A 46 -8.39 2.79 -10.57
C SER A 46 -7.96 1.38 -10.15
N ASN A 47 -8.84 0.37 -10.27
CA ASN A 47 -8.59 -1.07 -10.02
C ASN A 47 -8.89 -1.63 -8.62
N GLY A 48 -9.87 -1.08 -7.89
CA GLY A 48 -10.34 -1.71 -6.64
C GLY A 48 -9.40 -1.55 -5.45
N PHE A 49 -8.49 -0.56 -5.50
CA PHE A 49 -7.71 -0.15 -4.34
C PHE A 49 -8.38 1.02 -3.64
N GLU A 50 -8.47 0.94 -2.31
CA GLU A 50 -9.02 1.98 -1.46
C GLU A 50 -7.94 2.48 -0.52
N ARG A 51 -7.90 3.81 -0.31
CA ARG A 51 -7.12 4.43 0.75
C ARG A 51 -8.03 5.04 1.80
N ARG A 52 -7.78 4.70 3.05
CA ARG A 52 -8.55 5.18 4.20
C ARG A 52 -7.66 5.28 5.43
N LYS A 53 -8.10 6.00 6.46
CA LYS A 53 -7.52 5.85 7.79
C LYS A 53 -8.03 4.53 8.38
N ASP A 54 -7.09 3.68 8.79
CA ASP A 54 -7.37 2.39 9.41
C ASP A 54 -6.12 1.90 10.15
N ILE A 55 -6.24 0.77 10.83
CA ILE A 55 -5.12 0.07 11.47
C ILE A 55 -4.32 -0.69 10.41
N CYS A 56 -3.01 -0.44 10.33
CA CYS A 56 -2.13 -1.22 9.47
C CYS A 56 -2.01 -2.67 9.97
N SER A 57 -2.22 -3.65 9.09
CA SER A 57 -2.09 -5.07 9.44
C SER A 57 -0.66 -5.52 9.77
N MET A 58 0.35 -4.70 9.46
CA MET A 58 1.77 -5.03 9.66
C MET A 58 2.35 -4.39 10.92
N CYS A 59 2.13 -3.09 11.12
CA CYS A 59 2.69 -2.35 12.26
C CYS A 59 1.66 -1.99 13.32
N TYR A 60 0.38 -2.34 13.12
CA TYR A 60 -0.73 -2.09 14.04
C TYR A 60 -0.98 -0.62 14.42
N GLY A 61 -0.28 0.32 13.79
CA GLY A 61 -0.52 1.74 13.95
C GLY A 61 -1.72 2.22 13.13
N GLU A 62 -2.51 3.12 13.68
CA GLU A 62 -3.56 3.84 12.97
C GLU A 62 -2.93 4.87 12.02
N LYS A 63 -3.04 4.63 10.71
CA LYS A 63 -2.38 5.42 9.67
C LYS A 63 -3.25 5.51 8.43
N LEU A 64 -2.83 6.34 7.47
CA LEU A 64 -3.36 6.27 6.12
C LEU A 64 -2.85 4.99 5.45
N VAL A 65 -3.75 4.04 5.24
CA VAL A 65 -3.47 2.73 4.65
C VAL A 65 -4.00 2.65 3.23
N ILE A 66 -3.54 1.63 2.50
CA ILE A 66 -4.11 1.16 1.24
C ILE A 66 -4.52 -0.30 1.39
N ARG A 67 -5.64 -0.69 0.78
CA ARG A 67 -6.09 -2.08 0.69
C ARG A 67 -6.74 -2.35 -0.67
N ARG A 68 -6.85 -3.62 -1.05
CA ARG A 68 -7.68 -4.03 -2.18
C ARG A 68 -9.06 -4.47 -1.69
N LEU A 69 -10.09 -3.84 -2.24
CA LEU A 69 -11.48 -4.27 -2.13
C LEU A 69 -11.62 -5.48 -3.06
N LYS A 70 -11.88 -6.67 -2.50
CA LYS A 70 -12.19 -7.86 -3.30
C LYS A 70 -13.55 -7.72 -3.97
#